data_AF-A0A920DBX5-F1
#
_entry.id   AF-A0A920DBX5-F1
#
_cell.length_a   1.000
_cell.length_b   1.000
_cell.length_c   1.000
_cell.angle_alpha   90.00
_cell.angle_beta   90.00
_cell.angle_gamma   90.00
#
_symmetry.space_group_name_H-M   'P 1'
#
loop_
_entity.id
_entity.type
_entity.pdbx_description
1 polymer ?
#
loop_
_entity_poly.entity_id
_entity_poly.type
_entity_poly.pdbx_seq_one_letter_code
_entity_poly.pdbx_strand_id
1 'polypeptide(L)'
;MIRRAAPYILFIGLTCIVVDGLWIVEHYDTYVTYPAEAFIYLILGLSLTLAAHLIILFGQRQVTPNGINSKAEGGKNHRVFLQKVWADGEKLANRAFLILLVFFILLAIYDFGLAIRLLNPVIFIGMTGYWFLEIVQEETEDQVTADLEPKSRRVQDLLKRIDYRTHPFSIPLILFTLIVFTFLLSKQFGFTLGLETSGNPYYVMSLPSGTFITGGFVFACGFIYIFQHGDFLGIRQAKQSDYKVMRLHFFEIIICGSTFFIWLLILVVALFTSY
;
A
#
# COMPACT_ATOMS: atom_id res chain seq x y z
N MET A 1 -12.20 -16.77 -17.50
CA MET A 1 -11.53 -15.49 -17.83
C MET A 1 -11.59 -14.48 -16.68
N ILE A 2 -12.77 -14.17 -16.13
CA ILE A 2 -12.96 -13.15 -15.08
C ILE A 2 -12.07 -13.38 -13.84
N ARG A 3 -11.88 -14.63 -13.39
CA ARG A 3 -11.00 -14.95 -12.27
C ARG A 3 -9.51 -14.61 -12.50
N ARG A 4 -9.02 -14.74 -13.73
CA ARG A 4 -7.63 -14.35 -14.09
C ARG A 4 -7.47 -12.82 -14.15
N ALA A 5 -8.56 -12.09 -14.36
CA ALA A 5 -8.56 -10.63 -14.33
C ALA A 5 -8.65 -10.07 -12.91
N ALA A 6 -9.14 -10.85 -11.92
CA ALA A 6 -9.37 -10.36 -10.55
C ALA A 6 -8.13 -9.71 -9.88
N PRO A 7 -6.90 -10.27 -9.99
CA PRO A 7 -5.70 -9.60 -9.47
C PRO A 7 -5.44 -8.23 -10.09
N TYR A 8 -5.71 -8.08 -11.40
CA TYR A 8 -5.54 -6.82 -12.12
C TYR A 8 -6.63 -5.81 -11.74
N ILE A 9 -7.88 -6.27 -11.60
CA ILE A 9 -8.99 -5.44 -11.13
C ILE A 9 -8.70 -4.92 -9.72
N LEU A 10 -8.17 -5.79 -8.84
CA LEU A 10 -7.77 -5.40 -7.49
C LEU A 10 -6.64 -4.35 -7.53
N PHE A 11 -5.60 -4.59 -8.33
CA PHE A 11 -4.48 -3.66 -8.47
C PHE A 11 -4.96 -2.29 -8.99
N ILE A 12 -5.85 -2.26 -9.98
CA ILE A 12 -6.46 -1.02 -10.49
C ILE A 12 -7.28 -0.34 -9.40
N GLY A 13 -8.11 -1.09 -8.65
CA GLY A 13 -8.90 -0.57 -7.54
C GLY A 13 -8.04 0.10 -6.47
N LEU A 14 -6.97 -0.57 -6.02
CA LEU A 14 -6.02 -0.02 -5.05
C LEU A 14 -5.29 1.21 -5.61
N THR A 15 -4.94 1.20 -6.90
CA THR A 15 -4.30 2.34 -7.56
C THR A 15 -5.23 3.55 -7.61
N CYS A 16 -6.51 3.36 -7.95
CA CYS A 16 -7.51 4.42 -7.91
C CYS A 16 -7.62 5.01 -6.51
N ILE A 17 -7.75 4.17 -5.47
CA ILE A 17 -7.86 4.65 -4.08
C ILE A 17 -6.63 5.45 -3.68
N VAL A 18 -5.43 4.90 -3.88
CA VAL A 18 -4.20 5.50 -3.36
C VAL A 18 -3.80 6.74 -4.15
N VAL A 19 -3.84 6.72 -5.49
CA VAL A 19 -3.43 7.88 -6.29
C VAL A 19 -4.38 9.06 -6.10
N ASP A 20 -5.70 8.80 -6.16
CA ASP A 20 -6.71 9.83 -5.92
C ASP A 20 -6.63 10.36 -4.48
N GLY A 21 -6.49 9.47 -3.50
CA GLY A 21 -6.34 9.84 -2.10
C GLY A 21 -5.11 10.68 -1.80
N LEU A 22 -3.96 10.35 -2.39
CA LEU A 22 -2.73 11.14 -2.23
C LEU A 22 -2.86 12.51 -2.91
N TRP A 23 -3.51 12.58 -4.07
CA TRP A 23 -3.79 13.85 -4.74
C TRP A 23 -4.68 14.77 -3.88
N ILE A 24 -5.74 14.22 -3.27
CA ILE A 24 -6.61 14.93 -2.33
C ILE A 24 -5.77 15.49 -1.18
N VAL A 25 -4.99 14.65 -0.49
CA VAL A 25 -4.20 15.08 0.67
C VAL A 25 -3.18 16.15 0.31
N GLU A 26 -2.54 16.06 -0.85
CA GLU A 26 -1.55 17.04 -1.31
C GLU A 26 -2.17 18.40 -1.66
N HIS A 27 -3.41 18.41 -2.18
CA HIS A 27 -4.07 19.63 -2.65
C HIS A 27 -5.04 20.23 -1.63
N TYR A 28 -5.06 19.74 -0.39
CA TYR A 28 -6.02 20.18 0.62
C TYR A 28 -5.97 21.68 0.90
N ASP A 29 -4.79 22.28 1.04
CA ASP A 29 -4.69 23.73 1.34
C ASP A 29 -4.97 24.62 0.12
N THR A 30 -5.25 24.04 -1.05
CA THR A 30 -5.65 24.85 -2.20
C THR A 30 -7.06 25.43 -2.00
N TYR A 31 -7.27 26.65 -2.49
CA TYR A 31 -8.55 27.36 -2.39
C TYR A 31 -9.68 26.72 -3.21
N VAL A 32 -9.39 25.65 -3.97
CA VAL A 32 -10.33 25.02 -4.88
C VAL A 32 -11.10 23.94 -4.11
N THR A 33 -12.44 23.97 -4.20
CA THR A 33 -13.29 22.87 -3.75
C THR A 33 -12.96 21.61 -4.54
N TYR A 34 -12.91 20.46 -3.88
CA TYR A 34 -12.61 19.22 -4.58
C TYR A 34 -13.65 18.94 -5.68
N PRO A 35 -13.20 18.50 -6.87
CA PRO A 35 -14.10 18.02 -7.91
C PRO A 35 -14.93 16.84 -7.38
N ALA A 36 -16.20 16.76 -7.74
CA ALA A 36 -17.07 15.63 -7.37
C ALA A 36 -16.49 14.29 -7.88
N GLU A 37 -15.70 14.37 -8.95
CA GLU A 37 -14.92 13.32 -9.55
C GLU A 37 -14.00 12.61 -8.53
N ALA A 38 -13.41 13.32 -7.56
CA ALA A 38 -12.56 12.72 -6.52
C ALA A 38 -13.35 11.75 -5.64
N PHE A 39 -14.57 12.11 -5.22
CA PHE A 39 -15.46 11.19 -4.50
C PHE A 39 -15.84 9.98 -5.37
N ILE A 40 -16.09 10.19 -6.65
CA ILE A 40 -16.45 9.12 -7.59
C ILE A 40 -15.29 8.14 -7.76
N TYR A 41 -14.05 8.62 -7.92
CA TYR A 41 -12.87 7.77 -8.06
C TYR A 41 -12.58 6.94 -6.81
N LEU A 42 -12.73 7.54 -5.62
CA LEU A 42 -12.60 6.81 -4.36
C LEU A 42 -13.64 5.67 -4.23
N ILE A 43 -14.92 5.98 -4.50
CA ILE A 43 -16.01 4.98 -4.44
C ILE A 43 -15.79 3.90 -5.51
N LEU A 44 -15.38 4.28 -6.72
CA LEU A 44 -15.06 3.36 -7.80
C LEU A 44 -13.92 2.42 -7.40
N GLY A 45 -12.84 2.95 -6.83
CA GLY A 45 -11.69 2.17 -6.37
C GLY A 45 -12.06 1.17 -5.28
N LEU A 46 -12.87 1.58 -4.29
CA LEU A 46 -13.40 0.69 -3.24
C LEU A 46 -14.31 -0.40 -3.83
N SER A 47 -15.15 -0.02 -4.79
CA SER A 47 -16.07 -0.94 -5.47
C SER A 47 -15.32 -1.98 -6.31
N LEU A 48 -14.26 -1.57 -7.02
CA LEU A 48 -13.40 -2.48 -7.78
C LEU A 48 -12.64 -3.44 -6.86
N THR A 49 -12.12 -2.94 -5.74
CA THR A 49 -11.44 -3.75 -4.71
C THR A 49 -12.39 -4.81 -4.14
N LEU A 50 -13.61 -4.41 -3.78
CA LEU A 50 -14.64 -5.32 -3.27
C LEU A 50 -15.09 -6.34 -4.33
N ALA A 51 -15.32 -5.90 -5.57
CA ALA A 51 -15.72 -6.77 -6.67
C ALA A 51 -14.63 -7.83 -6.95
N ALA A 52 -13.36 -7.42 -6.99
CA ALA A 52 -12.23 -8.34 -7.16
C ALA A 52 -12.15 -9.36 -6.01
N HIS A 53 -12.34 -8.92 -4.76
CA HIS A 53 -12.39 -9.79 -3.59
C HIS A 53 -13.51 -10.84 -3.71
N LEU A 54 -14.72 -10.41 -4.06
CA LEU A 54 -15.86 -11.29 -4.24
C LEU A 54 -15.62 -12.31 -5.36
N ILE A 55 -15.07 -11.89 -6.50
CA ILE A 55 -14.70 -12.78 -7.60
C ILE A 55 -13.72 -13.87 -7.14
N ILE A 56 -12.72 -13.50 -6.34
CA ILE A 56 -11.73 -14.44 -5.80
C ILE A 56 -12.41 -15.41 -4.81
N LEU A 57 -13.23 -14.90 -3.89
CA LEU A 57 -13.92 -15.69 -2.87
C LEU A 57 -14.92 -16.69 -3.45
N PHE A 58 -15.73 -16.27 -4.44
CA PHE A 58 -16.64 -17.18 -5.16
C PHE A 58 -15.87 -18.18 -6.01
N GLY A 59 -14.74 -17.78 -6.60
CA GLY A 59 -13.87 -18.65 -7.39
C GLY A 59 -13.16 -19.74 -6.57
N GLN A 60 -12.90 -19.49 -5.29
CA GLN A 60 -12.30 -20.48 -4.38
C GLN A 60 -13.28 -21.58 -3.95
N ARG A 61 -14.56 -21.25 -3.74
CA ARG A 61 -15.59 -22.25 -3.38
C ARG A 61 -15.81 -23.32 -4.45
N GLN A 62 -15.41 -23.06 -5.69
CA GLN A 62 -15.53 -23.98 -6.82
C GLN A 62 -14.30 -24.88 -7.03
N VAL A 63 -13.18 -24.63 -6.34
CA VAL A 63 -11.95 -25.42 -6.47
C VAL A 63 -11.67 -26.09 -5.12
N THR A 64 -11.80 -27.41 -5.09
CA THR A 64 -11.52 -28.27 -3.94
C THR A 64 -10.11 -28.03 -3.36
N PRO A 65 -9.87 -28.29 -2.06
CA PRO A 65 -8.66 -27.89 -1.35
C PRO A 65 -7.39 -28.66 -1.75
N ASN A 66 -7.52 -29.74 -2.52
CA ASN A 66 -6.41 -30.58 -2.95
C ASN A 66 -6.14 -30.35 -4.43
N GLY A 67 -5.35 -29.32 -4.73
CA GLY A 67 -4.94 -29.04 -6.09
C GLY A 67 -4.47 -27.61 -6.25
N ILE A 68 -3.31 -27.28 -5.68
CA ILE A 68 -2.42 -26.32 -6.34
C ILE A 68 -2.20 -26.93 -7.73
N ASN A 69 -3.01 -26.51 -8.71
CA ASN A 69 -2.98 -27.03 -10.06
C ASN A 69 -1.62 -26.66 -10.66
N SER A 70 -0.66 -27.56 -10.45
CA SER A 70 0.63 -27.69 -11.12
C SER A 70 0.49 -27.99 -12.62
N LYS A 71 -0.70 -27.81 -13.20
CA LYS A 71 -1.00 -28.07 -14.60
C LYS A 71 -1.54 -26.80 -15.27
N ALA A 72 -0.62 -25.88 -15.54
CA ALA A 72 -0.71 -24.99 -16.68
C ALA A 72 0.67 -25.00 -17.37
N GLU A 73 0.68 -25.68 -18.49
CA GLU A 73 1.80 -25.94 -19.39
C GLU A 73 2.54 -24.65 -19.81
N GLY A 74 3.87 -24.71 -19.90
CA GLY A 74 4.66 -23.94 -20.87
C GLY A 74 4.90 -22.43 -20.68
N GLY A 75 4.41 -21.76 -19.62
CA GLY A 75 4.68 -20.33 -19.42
C GLY A 75 5.98 -20.05 -18.65
N LYS A 76 6.91 -19.27 -19.23
CA LYS A 76 8.10 -18.73 -18.50
C LYS A 76 7.64 -18.00 -17.24
N ASN A 77 8.00 -18.50 -16.07
CA ASN A 77 7.73 -17.82 -14.82
C ASN A 77 8.65 -16.60 -14.69
N HIS A 78 8.09 -15.38 -14.74
CA HIS A 78 8.87 -14.14 -14.60
C HIS A 78 9.55 -14.00 -13.24
N ARG A 79 9.21 -14.85 -12.26
CA ARG A 79 9.89 -14.92 -10.96
C ARG A 79 11.40 -15.13 -11.07
N VAL A 80 11.86 -15.96 -12.01
CA VAL A 80 13.30 -16.21 -12.21
C VAL A 80 14.04 -14.95 -12.69
N PHE A 81 13.38 -14.13 -13.52
CA PHE A 81 13.93 -12.84 -13.92
C PHE A 81 14.00 -11.88 -12.73
N LEU A 82 12.94 -11.80 -11.93
CA LEU A 82 12.89 -10.93 -10.76
C LEU A 82 13.89 -11.34 -9.66
N GLN A 83 14.14 -12.65 -9.49
CA GLN A 83 15.20 -13.14 -8.60
C GLN A 83 16.59 -12.68 -9.05
N LYS A 84 16.87 -12.65 -10.36
CA LYS A 84 18.13 -12.07 -10.88
C LYS A 84 18.22 -10.58 -10.62
N VAL A 85 17.14 -9.84 -10.84
CA VAL A 85 17.06 -8.40 -10.54
C VAL A 85 17.31 -8.14 -9.05
N TRP A 86 16.79 -8.99 -8.16
CA TRP A 86 17.03 -8.89 -6.72
C TRP A 86 18.47 -9.23 -6.32
N ALA A 87 19.05 -10.27 -6.93
CA ALA A 87 20.45 -10.66 -6.68
C ALA A 87 21.44 -9.55 -7.07
N ASP A 88 21.18 -8.87 -8.19
CA ASP A 88 21.91 -7.66 -8.59
C ASP A 88 21.32 -6.37 -7.97
N GLY A 89 20.41 -6.51 -7.02
CA GLY A 89 19.56 -5.45 -6.48
C GLY A 89 20.36 -4.29 -5.89
N GLU A 90 21.44 -4.56 -5.15
CA GLU A 90 22.30 -3.52 -4.59
C GLU A 90 22.99 -2.68 -5.67
N LYS A 91 23.49 -3.32 -6.73
CA LYS A 91 24.13 -2.64 -7.87
C LYS A 91 23.11 -1.82 -8.67
N LEU A 92 21.92 -2.39 -8.91
CA LEU A 92 20.85 -1.71 -9.63
C LEU A 92 20.29 -0.55 -8.82
N ALA A 93 20.07 -0.74 -7.51
CA ALA A 93 19.62 0.29 -6.59
C ALA A 93 20.64 1.43 -6.49
N ASN A 94 21.94 1.13 -6.36
CA ASN A 94 22.98 2.17 -6.33
C ASN A 94 23.04 2.96 -7.64
N ARG A 95 22.91 2.30 -8.80
CA ARG A 95 22.85 2.99 -10.10
C ARG A 95 21.60 3.86 -10.23
N ALA A 96 20.43 3.32 -9.88
CA ALA A 96 19.17 4.05 -9.92
C ALA A 96 19.20 5.25 -8.95
N PHE A 97 19.73 5.06 -7.75
CA PHE A 97 19.91 6.11 -6.75
C PHE A 97 20.83 7.22 -7.27
N LEU A 98 21.97 6.87 -7.88
CA LEU A 98 22.88 7.85 -8.45
C LEU A 98 22.23 8.63 -9.61
N ILE A 99 21.50 7.95 -10.49
CA ILE A 99 20.75 8.59 -11.59
C ILE A 99 19.68 9.54 -11.03
N LEU A 100 18.90 9.08 -10.05
CA LEU A 100 17.87 9.90 -9.40
C LEU A 100 18.51 11.11 -8.70
N LEU A 101 19.61 10.92 -7.98
CA LEU A 101 20.33 11.98 -7.29
C LEU A 101 20.83 13.05 -8.26
N VAL A 102 21.45 12.64 -9.38
CA VAL A 102 21.89 13.57 -10.43
C VAL A 102 20.68 14.31 -11.03
N PHE A 103 19.60 13.59 -11.34
CA PHE A 103 18.37 14.19 -11.86
C PHE A 103 17.79 15.23 -10.90
N PHE A 104 17.69 14.92 -9.61
CA PHE A 104 17.19 15.84 -8.59
C PHE A 104 18.10 17.05 -8.38
N ILE A 105 19.42 16.89 -8.45
CA ILE A 105 20.35 18.03 -8.39
C ILE A 105 20.15 18.96 -9.57
N LEU A 106 20.09 18.42 -10.80
CA LEU A 106 19.84 19.22 -12.00
C LEU A 106 18.48 19.92 -11.94
N LEU A 107 17.45 19.21 -11.47
CA LEU A 107 16.12 19.76 -11.30
C LEU A 107 16.09 20.86 -10.22
N ALA A 108 16.79 20.66 -9.10
CA ALA A 108 16.84 21.62 -8.01
C ALA A 108 17.56 22.93 -8.40
N ILE A 109 18.54 22.85 -9.31
CA ILE A 109 19.18 24.03 -9.90
C ILE A 109 18.18 24.83 -10.75
N TYR A 110 17.28 24.14 -11.48
CA TYR A 110 16.28 24.77 -12.33
C TYR A 110 15.06 25.29 -11.54
N ASP A 111 14.48 24.43 -10.72
CA ASP A 111 13.33 24.71 -9.85
C ASP A 111 13.40 23.85 -8.58
N PHE A 112 13.87 24.47 -7.51
CA PHE A 112 13.99 23.83 -6.20
C PHE A 112 12.64 23.37 -5.63
N GLY A 113 11.57 24.13 -5.88
CA GLY A 113 10.22 23.79 -5.40
C GLY A 113 9.68 22.55 -6.08
N LEU A 114 9.85 22.45 -7.40
CA LEU A 114 9.48 21.26 -8.18
C LEU A 114 10.28 20.03 -7.74
N ALA A 115 11.58 20.19 -7.46
CA ALA A 115 12.43 19.10 -6.98
C ALA A 115 11.95 18.52 -5.64
N ILE A 116 11.55 19.38 -4.69
CA ILE A 116 10.96 18.92 -3.43
C ILE A 116 9.62 18.21 -3.66
N ARG A 117 8.75 18.78 -4.50
CA ARG A 117 7.43 18.18 -4.80
C ARG A 117 7.54 16.79 -5.41
N LEU A 118 8.52 16.57 -6.30
CA LEU A 118 8.75 15.26 -6.91
C LEU A 118 9.41 14.23 -6.00
N LEU A 119 9.94 14.64 -4.83
CA LEU A 119 10.57 13.71 -3.90
C LEU A 119 9.56 12.70 -3.33
N ASN A 120 8.38 13.17 -2.92
CA ASN A 120 7.30 12.33 -2.37
C ASN A 120 6.84 11.22 -3.33
N PRO A 121 6.46 11.51 -4.60
CA PRO A 121 6.06 10.47 -5.53
C PRO A 121 7.21 9.51 -5.89
N VAL A 122 8.46 9.98 -5.97
CA VAL A 122 9.61 9.10 -6.21
C VAL A 122 9.83 8.13 -5.05
N ILE A 123 9.80 8.62 -3.81
CA ILE A 123 9.91 7.78 -2.60
C ILE A 123 8.75 6.76 -2.57
N PHE A 124 7.54 7.20 -2.87
CA PHE A 124 6.36 6.35 -2.93
C PHE A 124 6.50 5.22 -3.97
N ILE A 125 6.92 5.54 -5.20
CA ILE A 125 7.16 4.54 -6.25
C ILE A 125 8.28 3.58 -5.84
N GLY A 126 9.36 4.11 -5.25
CA GLY A 126 10.47 3.30 -4.75
C GLY A 126 10.03 2.32 -3.67
N MET A 127 9.24 2.77 -2.70
CA MET A 127 8.69 1.95 -1.62
C MET A 127 7.72 0.87 -2.15
N THR A 128 6.78 1.24 -3.04
CA THR A 128 5.86 0.27 -3.66
C THR A 128 6.63 -0.78 -4.48
N GLY A 129 7.64 -0.35 -5.23
CA GLY A 129 8.51 -1.23 -6.01
C GLY A 129 9.35 -2.18 -5.14
N TYR A 130 9.91 -1.66 -4.04
CA TYR A 130 10.62 -2.47 -3.04
C TYR A 130 9.73 -3.57 -2.46
N TRP A 131 8.53 -3.21 -1.98
CA TRP A 131 7.59 -4.19 -1.44
C TRP A 131 7.15 -5.22 -2.49
N PHE A 132 6.92 -4.79 -3.73
CA PHE A 132 6.61 -5.71 -4.83
C PHE A 132 7.71 -6.77 -4.99
N LEU A 133 8.98 -6.35 -5.08
CA LEU A 133 10.10 -7.25 -5.24
C LEU A 133 10.28 -8.18 -4.03
N GLU A 134 10.21 -7.64 -2.82
CA GLU A 134 10.38 -8.41 -1.59
C GLU A 134 9.29 -9.48 -1.42
N ILE A 135 8.03 -9.17 -1.75
CA ILE A 135 6.93 -10.12 -1.67
C ILE A 135 7.09 -11.23 -2.72
N VAL A 136 7.54 -10.89 -3.93
CA VAL A 136 7.72 -11.86 -5.02
C VAL A 136 8.89 -12.83 -4.77
N GLN A 137 9.93 -12.39 -4.07
CA GLN A 137 11.12 -13.19 -3.77
C GLN A 137 10.77 -14.51 -3.07
N GLU A 138 11.47 -15.60 -3.38
CA GLU A 138 11.37 -16.85 -2.61
C GLU A 138 12.24 -16.74 -1.36
N GLU A 139 11.73 -17.22 -0.23
CA GLU A 139 12.54 -17.32 0.99
C GLU A 139 13.56 -18.44 0.83
N THR A 140 14.79 -18.17 1.24
CA THR A 140 15.82 -19.21 1.42
C THR A 140 15.38 -20.13 2.56
N GLU A 141 15.70 -21.43 2.48
CA GLU A 141 15.29 -22.45 3.47
C GLU A 141 15.60 -22.05 4.94
N ASP A 142 16.61 -21.22 5.17
CA ASP A 142 17.00 -20.70 6.50
C ASP A 142 15.97 -19.74 7.15
N GLN A 143 15.02 -19.18 6.39
CA GLN A 143 13.95 -18.31 6.92
C GLN A 143 12.66 -19.08 7.27
N VAL A 144 12.57 -20.36 6.87
CA VAL A 144 11.37 -21.20 7.01
C VAL A 144 11.26 -21.81 8.42
N THR A 145 12.34 -21.80 9.20
CA THR A 145 12.41 -22.44 10.51
C THR A 145 12.74 -21.47 11.64
N ALA A 146 11.76 -20.68 12.05
CA ALA A 146 11.65 -20.28 13.44
C ALA A 146 10.18 -20.44 13.82
N ASP A 147 9.91 -21.24 14.86
CA ASP A 147 8.60 -21.36 15.51
C ASP A 147 8.03 -19.96 15.82
N LEU A 148 7.32 -19.38 14.87
CA LEU A 148 6.56 -18.14 15.02
C LEU A 148 5.13 -18.46 15.48
N GLU A 149 4.94 -19.57 16.19
CA GLU A 149 3.66 -19.84 16.82
C GLU A 149 3.50 -18.93 18.06
N PRO A 150 2.53 -18.01 18.05
CA PRO A 150 2.29 -17.15 19.20
C PRO A 150 1.85 -18.00 20.39
N LYS A 151 2.51 -17.83 21.55
CA LYS A 151 2.22 -18.57 22.79
C LYS A 151 0.77 -18.41 23.31
N SER A 152 0.00 -17.45 22.80
CA SER A 152 -1.35 -17.13 23.26
C SER A 152 -2.38 -17.33 22.15
N ARG A 153 -3.43 -18.12 22.44
CA ARG A 153 -4.57 -18.36 21.52
C ARG A 153 -5.25 -17.05 21.09
N ARG A 154 -5.35 -16.05 21.99
CA ARG A 154 -5.96 -14.75 21.66
C ARG A 154 -5.14 -13.98 20.63
N VAL A 155 -3.81 -14.01 20.76
CA VAL A 155 -2.90 -13.36 19.82
C VAL A 155 -2.95 -14.10 18.47
N GLN A 156 -3.04 -15.42 18.49
CA GLN A 156 -3.21 -16.23 17.29
C GLN A 156 -4.52 -15.91 16.54
N ASP A 157 -5.63 -15.77 17.26
CA ASP A 157 -6.93 -15.43 16.65
C ASP A 157 -6.94 -14.00 16.11
N LEU A 158 -6.27 -13.06 16.78
CA LEU A 158 -6.11 -11.70 16.28
C LEU A 158 -5.24 -11.66 15.02
N LEU A 159 -4.11 -12.35 15.02
CA LEU A 159 -3.23 -12.49 13.84
C LEU A 159 -3.99 -13.10 12.65
N LYS A 160 -4.82 -14.13 12.88
CA LYS A 160 -5.67 -14.72 11.83
C LYS A 160 -6.67 -13.74 11.24
N ARG A 161 -7.21 -12.81 12.05
CA ARG A 161 -8.15 -11.79 11.59
C ARG A 161 -7.50 -10.66 10.81
N ILE A 162 -6.21 -10.43 11.01
CA ILE A 162 -5.45 -9.37 10.32
C ILE A 162 -4.62 -10.00 9.18
N ASP A 163 -4.69 -11.32 8.98
CA ASP A 163 -3.93 -11.99 7.94
C ASP A 163 -4.41 -11.57 6.53
N TYR A 164 -3.61 -10.74 5.87
CA TYR A 164 -3.86 -10.22 4.52
C TYR A 164 -3.84 -11.28 3.43
N ARG A 165 -3.49 -12.53 3.75
CA ARG A 165 -3.70 -13.65 2.86
C ARG A 165 -5.19 -14.01 2.75
N THR A 166 -6.07 -13.53 3.61
CA THR A 166 -7.50 -13.92 3.60
C THR A 166 -8.42 -12.85 3.03
N HIS A 167 -8.08 -11.57 3.19
CA HIS A 167 -8.84 -10.44 2.65
C HIS A 167 -7.92 -9.29 2.21
N PRO A 168 -8.33 -8.48 1.22
CA PRO A 168 -7.55 -7.31 0.77
C PRO A 168 -7.76 -6.08 1.67
N PHE A 169 -8.73 -6.13 2.59
CA PHE A 169 -9.04 -5.02 3.49
C PHE A 169 -8.03 -4.92 4.63
N SER A 170 -6.89 -4.30 4.37
CA SER A 170 -5.83 -4.13 5.37
C SER A 170 -6.07 -2.93 6.28
N ILE A 171 -5.45 -2.91 7.47
CA ILE A 171 -5.51 -1.74 8.35
C ILE A 171 -4.98 -0.48 7.66
N PRO A 172 -3.87 -0.52 6.89
CA PRO A 172 -3.46 0.61 6.05
C PRO A 172 -4.57 1.10 5.11
N LEU A 173 -5.30 0.20 4.46
CA LEU A 173 -6.35 0.58 3.52
C LEU A 173 -7.50 1.28 4.25
N ILE A 174 -7.92 0.74 5.39
CA ILE A 174 -8.98 1.33 6.21
C ILE A 174 -8.56 2.71 6.70
N LEU A 175 -7.37 2.81 7.29
CA LEU A 175 -6.85 4.07 7.82
C LEU A 175 -6.69 5.13 6.71
N PHE A 176 -6.07 4.75 5.59
CA PHE A 176 -5.89 5.62 4.43
C PHE A 176 -7.24 6.15 3.93
N THR A 177 -8.22 5.27 3.76
CA THR A 177 -9.56 5.62 3.29
C THR A 177 -10.25 6.58 4.27
N LEU A 178 -10.14 6.35 5.58
CA LEU A 178 -10.69 7.25 6.61
C LEU A 178 -10.06 8.65 6.55
N ILE A 179 -8.74 8.72 6.41
CA ILE A 179 -8.02 9.99 6.27
C ILE A 179 -8.51 10.74 5.03
N VAL A 180 -8.57 10.08 3.87
CA VAL A 180 -9.04 10.70 2.62
C VAL A 180 -10.49 11.19 2.73
N PHE A 181 -11.38 10.38 3.29
CA PHE A 181 -12.76 10.82 3.56
C PHE A 181 -12.82 12.02 4.50
N THR A 182 -11.95 12.08 5.50
CA THR A 182 -11.86 13.21 6.42
C THR A 182 -11.54 14.51 5.67
N PHE A 183 -10.55 14.48 4.78
CA PHE A 183 -10.20 15.65 3.95
C PHE A 183 -11.33 16.05 3.00
N LEU A 184 -11.94 15.09 2.31
CA LEU A 184 -13.06 15.32 1.41
C LEU A 184 -14.26 15.97 2.13
N LEU A 185 -14.67 15.40 3.27
CA LEU A 185 -15.79 15.92 4.06
C LEU A 185 -15.48 17.26 4.70
N SER A 186 -14.25 17.47 5.19
CA SER A 186 -13.88 18.75 5.81
C SER A 186 -14.04 19.93 4.84
N LYS A 187 -13.62 19.78 3.57
CA LYS A 187 -13.88 20.81 2.54
C LYS A 187 -15.36 20.99 2.25
N GLN A 188 -16.14 19.90 2.20
CA GLN A 188 -17.58 19.97 1.94
C GLN A 188 -18.34 20.70 3.06
N PHE A 189 -17.94 20.52 4.32
CA PHE A 189 -18.57 21.14 5.48
C PHE A 189 -17.91 22.48 5.89
N GLY A 190 -16.85 22.92 5.21
CA GLY A 190 -16.16 24.16 5.50
C GLY A 190 -15.25 24.11 6.74
N PHE A 191 -14.89 22.92 7.22
CA PHE A 191 -13.91 22.77 8.30
C PHE A 191 -12.49 22.86 7.73
N THR A 192 -11.67 23.70 8.35
CA THR A 192 -10.22 23.76 8.09
C THR A 192 -9.49 22.83 9.05
N LEU A 193 -8.94 21.74 8.52
CA LEU A 193 -8.05 20.86 9.25
C LEU A 193 -6.68 21.53 9.31
N GLY A 194 -6.17 21.72 10.53
CA GLY A 194 -4.79 22.17 10.71
C GLY A 194 -3.84 21.07 10.25
N LEU A 195 -3.37 21.16 9.01
CA LEU A 195 -2.29 20.33 8.53
C LEU A 195 -1.00 20.82 9.18
N GLU A 196 -0.37 19.96 9.98
CA GLU A 196 0.99 20.22 10.45
C GLU A 196 1.94 20.12 9.25
N THR A 197 2.07 21.21 8.50
CA THR A 197 3.03 21.33 7.41
C THR A 197 4.43 21.33 8.00
N SER A 198 5.28 20.42 7.52
CA SER A 198 6.66 20.23 7.97
C SER A 198 7.40 21.56 8.11
N GLY A 199 7.79 21.89 9.32
CA GLY A 199 8.38 23.18 9.67
C GLY A 199 8.44 23.43 11.18
N ASN A 200 7.58 22.74 11.94
CA ASN A 200 7.67 22.72 13.39
C ASN A 200 8.66 21.62 13.86
N PRO A 201 9.79 21.97 14.51
CA PRO A 201 10.83 21.03 14.92
C PRO A 201 10.37 19.97 15.94
N TYR A 202 9.19 20.12 16.53
CA TYR A 202 8.64 19.16 17.49
C TYR A 202 8.00 17.92 16.83
N TYR A 203 7.74 17.94 15.52
CA TYR A 203 7.02 16.87 14.83
C TYR A 203 7.90 16.19 13.78
N VAL A 204 8.23 14.93 14.03
CA VAL A 204 9.07 14.09 13.15
C VAL A 204 8.30 13.62 11.90
N MET A 205 6.96 13.60 11.97
CA MET A 205 6.10 13.06 10.92
C MET A 205 4.82 13.90 10.81
N SER A 206 4.50 14.37 9.61
CA SER A 206 3.25 15.07 9.30
C SER A 206 2.19 14.09 8.78
N LEU A 207 0.91 14.48 8.88
CA LEU A 207 -0.19 13.66 8.36
C LEU A 207 -0.07 13.39 6.84
N PRO A 208 0.30 14.36 5.97
CA PRO A 208 0.55 14.08 4.56
C PRO A 208 1.63 13.02 4.35
N SER A 209 2.79 13.17 4.99
CA SER A 209 3.89 12.19 4.89
C SER A 209 3.46 10.81 5.40
N GLY A 210 2.71 10.74 6.49
CA GLY A 210 2.15 9.48 6.99
C GLY A 210 1.14 8.84 6.06
N THR A 211 0.35 9.64 5.34
CA THR A 211 -0.60 9.14 4.36
C THR A 211 0.10 8.59 3.12
N PHE A 212 1.19 9.23 2.66
CA PHE A 212 2.07 8.71 1.61
C PHE A 212 2.66 7.35 1.98
N ILE A 213 3.21 7.21 3.19
CA ILE A 213 3.79 5.95 3.65
C ILE A 213 2.68 4.88 3.78
N THR A 214 1.54 5.23 4.38
CA THR A 214 0.39 4.33 4.53
C THR A 214 -0.10 3.82 3.17
N GLY A 215 -0.14 4.67 2.14
CA GLY A 215 -0.48 4.28 0.77
C GLY A 215 0.45 3.22 0.19
N GLY A 216 1.75 3.24 0.53
CA GLY A 216 2.67 2.16 0.15
C GLY A 216 2.37 0.83 0.85
N PHE A 217 1.99 0.89 2.12
CA PHE A 217 1.56 -0.30 2.86
C PHE A 217 0.24 -0.88 2.32
N VAL A 218 -0.66 -0.05 1.79
CA VAL A 218 -1.85 -0.54 1.05
C VAL A 218 -1.43 -1.45 -0.10
N PHE A 219 -0.43 -1.04 -0.89
CA PHE A 219 0.11 -1.88 -1.96
C PHE A 219 0.83 -3.12 -1.45
N ALA A 220 1.63 -3.01 -0.38
CA ALA A 220 2.30 -4.17 0.22
C ALA A 220 1.30 -5.25 0.65
N CYS A 221 0.25 -4.89 1.39
CA CYS A 221 -0.81 -5.83 1.78
C CYS A 221 -1.57 -6.36 0.55
N GLY A 222 -1.85 -5.48 -0.42
CA GLY A 222 -2.51 -5.83 -1.68
C GLY A 222 -1.73 -6.86 -2.48
N PHE A 223 -0.41 -6.72 -2.59
CA PHE A 223 0.45 -7.68 -3.29
C PHE A 223 0.48 -9.04 -2.60
N ILE A 224 0.52 -9.10 -1.27
CA ILE A 224 0.40 -10.37 -0.52
C ILE A 224 -0.90 -11.07 -0.90
N TYR A 225 -2.03 -10.35 -0.88
CA TYR A 225 -3.32 -10.91 -1.24
C TYR A 225 -3.38 -11.35 -2.72
N ILE A 226 -2.84 -10.54 -3.63
CA ILE A 226 -2.78 -10.84 -5.07
C ILE A 226 -2.00 -12.14 -5.33
N PHE A 227 -0.75 -12.23 -4.84
CA PHE A 227 0.10 -13.39 -5.11
C PHE A 227 -0.35 -14.66 -4.38
N GLN A 228 -1.08 -14.51 -3.27
CA GLN A 228 -1.70 -15.62 -2.57
C GLN A 228 -2.86 -16.25 -3.37
N HIS A 229 -3.56 -15.48 -4.22
CA HIS A 229 -4.84 -15.89 -4.83
C HIS A 229 -4.89 -15.96 -6.35
N GLY A 230 -3.86 -15.47 -7.05
CA GLY A 230 -3.83 -15.56 -8.50
C GLY A 230 -2.48 -15.22 -9.12
N ASP A 231 -2.41 -15.44 -10.44
CA ASP A 231 -1.26 -15.06 -11.24
C ASP A 231 -1.32 -13.56 -11.57
N PHE A 232 -0.20 -12.86 -11.40
CA PHE A 232 -0.10 -11.41 -11.65
C PHE A 232 1.20 -11.09 -12.36
N LEU A 233 1.14 -10.33 -13.46
CA LEU A 233 2.31 -9.97 -14.29
C LEU A 233 3.15 -11.18 -14.77
N GLY A 234 2.51 -12.34 -14.96
CA GLY A 234 3.18 -13.58 -15.34
C GLY A 234 3.97 -14.26 -14.21
N ILE A 235 3.84 -13.77 -12.97
CA ILE A 235 4.28 -14.45 -11.76
C ILE A 235 3.14 -15.36 -11.31
N ARG A 236 3.47 -16.62 -11.04
CA ARG A 236 2.48 -17.62 -10.61
C ARG A 236 2.10 -17.45 -9.15
N GLN A 237 0.86 -17.82 -8.82
CA GLN A 237 0.38 -17.88 -7.44
C GLN A 237 1.36 -18.67 -6.55
N ALA A 238 1.71 -18.11 -5.40
CA ALA A 238 2.62 -18.71 -4.44
C ALA A 238 2.12 -18.48 -3.01
N LYS A 239 2.21 -19.52 -2.17
CA LYS A 239 1.92 -19.39 -0.74
C LYS A 239 2.92 -18.41 -0.12
N GLN A 240 2.41 -17.33 0.46
CA GLN A 240 3.24 -16.34 1.14
C GLN A 240 3.60 -16.86 2.54
N SER A 241 4.85 -16.64 2.93
CA SER A 241 5.40 -17.09 4.21
C SER A 241 4.83 -16.30 5.40
N ASP A 242 4.84 -16.93 6.57
CA ASP A 242 4.40 -16.29 7.81
C ASP A 242 5.36 -15.18 8.25
N TYR A 243 6.66 -15.35 7.98
CA TYR A 243 7.68 -14.35 8.31
C TYR A 243 7.45 -13.01 7.61
N LYS A 244 7.15 -13.01 6.30
CA LYS A 244 6.85 -11.77 5.55
C LYS A 244 5.62 -11.05 6.08
N VAL A 245 4.56 -11.80 6.38
CA VAL A 245 3.32 -11.24 6.92
C VAL A 245 3.58 -10.63 8.30
N MET A 246 4.31 -11.32 9.18
CA MET A 246 4.70 -10.80 10.49
C MET A 246 5.58 -9.56 10.40
N ARG A 247 6.56 -9.54 9.51
CA ARG A 247 7.42 -8.37 9.25
C ARG A 247 6.57 -7.18 8.78
N LEU A 248 5.62 -7.41 7.88
CA LEU A 248 4.72 -6.36 7.40
C LEU A 248 3.88 -5.79 8.55
N HIS A 249 3.24 -6.66 9.35
CA HIS A 249 2.46 -6.22 10.52
C HIS A 249 3.29 -5.42 11.53
N PHE A 250 4.55 -5.78 11.75
CA PHE A 250 5.42 -5.03 12.65
C PHE A 250 5.61 -3.58 12.18
N PHE A 251 5.96 -3.36 10.91
CA PHE A 251 6.09 -2.01 10.36
C PHE A 251 4.76 -1.26 10.32
N GLU A 252 3.70 -1.98 10.01
CA GLU A 252 2.35 -1.45 9.93
C GLU A 252 1.87 -0.91 11.27
N ILE A 253 2.07 -1.64 12.38
CA ILE A 253 1.70 -1.16 13.73
C ILE A 253 2.40 0.16 14.05
N ILE A 254 3.69 0.26 13.72
CA ILE A 254 4.47 1.47 14.00
C ILE A 254 3.96 2.64 13.16
N ILE A 255 3.83 2.44 11.85
CA ILE A 255 3.56 3.51 10.88
C ILE A 255 2.07 3.87 10.84
N CYS A 256 1.19 2.89 10.76
CA CYS A 256 -0.26 3.14 10.80
C CYS A 256 -0.69 3.59 12.19
N GLY A 257 -0.08 3.08 13.26
CA GLY A 257 -0.36 3.53 14.63
C GLY A 257 0.02 5.00 14.85
N SER A 258 1.21 5.41 14.42
CA SER A 258 1.63 6.82 14.49
C SER A 258 0.77 7.72 13.61
N THR A 259 0.50 7.31 12.36
CA THR A 259 -0.38 8.07 11.44
C THR A 259 -1.80 8.22 12.00
N PHE A 260 -2.36 7.15 12.58
CA PHE A 260 -3.67 7.17 13.22
C PHE A 260 -3.72 8.14 14.40
N PHE A 261 -2.69 8.15 15.24
CA PHE A 261 -2.62 9.05 16.39
C PHE A 261 -2.55 10.52 15.96
N ILE A 262 -1.74 10.84 14.94
CA ILE A 262 -1.65 12.19 14.37
C ILE A 262 -3.01 12.61 13.78
N TRP A 263 -3.64 11.75 12.98
CA TRP A 263 -4.97 11.99 12.41
C TRP A 263 -6.02 12.26 13.50
N LEU A 264 -6.02 11.47 14.57
CA LEU A 264 -6.95 11.62 15.68
C LEU A 264 -6.74 12.95 16.42
N LEU A 265 -5.49 13.35 16.65
CA LEU A 265 -5.18 14.64 17.25
C LEU A 265 -5.70 15.79 16.40
N ILE A 266 -5.46 15.75 15.08
CA ILE A 266 -5.94 16.78 14.15
C ILE A 266 -7.46 16.87 14.17
N LEU A 267 -8.17 15.74 14.19
CA LEU A 267 -9.63 15.71 14.31
C LEU A 267 -10.13 16.33 15.61
N VAL A 268 -9.50 15.98 16.73
CA VAL A 268 -9.86 16.52 18.05
C VAL A 268 -9.64 18.03 18.09
N VAL A 269 -8.49 18.51 17.62
CA VAL A 269 -8.21 19.95 17.54
C VAL A 269 -9.24 20.64 16.66
N ALA A 270 -9.51 20.12 15.46
CA ALA A 270 -10.49 20.68 14.53
C ALA A 270 -11.87 20.82 15.18
N LEU A 271 -12.34 19.79 15.90
CA LEU A 271 -13.60 19.80 16.64
C LEU A 271 -13.66 20.89 17.73
N PHE A 272 -12.55 21.13 18.44
CA PHE A 272 -12.50 22.16 19.49
C PHE A 272 -12.32 23.57 18.95
N THR A 273 -11.72 23.73 17.76
CA THR A 273 -11.52 25.04 17.11
C THR A 273 -12.69 25.44 16.22
N SER A 274 -13.61 24.53 15.89
CA SER A 274 -14.77 24.79 15.04
C SER A 274 -16.01 25.32 15.79
N TYR A 275 -15.85 25.71 17.07
CA TYR A 275 -16.88 26.32 17.91
C TYR A 275 -16.54 27.78 18.23
#